data_AF-A0A661FSP0-F1
#
_entry.id   AF-A0A661FSP0-F1
#
_cell.length_a   1.000
_cell.length_b   1.000
_cell.length_c   1.000
_cell.angle_alpha   90.00
_cell.angle_beta   90.00
_cell.angle_gamma   90.00
#
_symmetry.space_group_name_H-M   'P 1'
#
loop_
_entity.id
_entity.type
_entity.pdbx_description
1 polymer ?
#
loop_
_entity_poly.entity_id
_entity_poly.type
_entity_poly.pdbx_seq_one_letter_code
_entity_poly.pdbx_strand_id
1 'polypeptide(L)'
;MYRIPLPGGLPAGEQFRAGRYDLLGTSFEQFERNIRQQLGAMLAEGGFDPALDIKAITVNRWPHGYAVGYDAESDEMQWFSEPWPDEKKAWLMGRKQFGRIAFANSDAGASAMTESAIEQGYRATREILSKQ
;
A
#
# COMPACT_ATOMS: atom_id res chain seq x y z
N MET A 1 3.79 -13.71 0.68
CA MET A 1 4.91 -12.86 1.13
C MET A 1 4.43 -11.41 1.15
N TYR A 2 4.00 -10.91 2.30
CA TYR A 2 3.70 -9.49 2.52
C TYR A 2 4.91 -8.89 3.25
N ARG A 3 5.51 -7.82 2.71
CA ARG A 3 6.81 -7.30 3.20
C ARG A 3 6.87 -5.78 3.35
N ILE A 4 5.76 -5.07 3.15
CA ILE A 4 5.68 -3.62 3.35
C ILE A 4 4.51 -3.35 4.29
N PRO A 5 4.76 -2.93 5.53
CA PRO A 5 6.07 -2.62 6.12
C PRO A 5 6.98 -3.85 6.29
N LEU A 6 8.30 -3.62 6.30
CA LEU A 6 9.27 -4.68 6.63
C LEU A 6 9.06 -5.11 8.09
N PRO A 7 8.89 -6.40 8.39
CA PRO A 7 8.76 -6.87 9.76
C PRO A 7 10.01 -6.54 10.59
N GLY A 8 9.82 -6.16 11.85
CA GLY A 8 10.91 -5.86 12.77
C GLY A 8 10.54 -4.78 13.79
N GLY A 9 11.56 -4.26 14.48
CA GLY A 9 11.42 -3.20 15.48
C GLY A 9 11.89 -1.83 15.00
N LEU A 10 12.04 -1.61 13.68
CA LEU A 10 12.38 -0.29 13.15
C LEU A 10 11.22 0.69 13.36
N PRO A 11 11.49 2.00 13.40
CA PRO A 11 10.46 3.05 13.34
C PRO A 11 9.55 2.85 12.10
N ALA A 12 8.26 3.18 12.18
CA ALA A 12 7.27 2.78 11.18
C ALA A 12 7.60 3.34 9.78
N GLY A 13 8.01 4.60 9.68
CA GLY A 13 8.44 5.19 8.42
C GLY A 13 9.65 4.46 7.80
N GLU A 14 10.58 3.99 8.65
CA GLU A 14 11.74 3.21 8.21
C GLU A 14 11.38 1.79 7.79
N GLN A 15 10.42 1.14 8.45
CA GLN A 15 9.93 -0.17 8.02
C GLN A 15 9.35 -0.14 6.60
N PHE A 16 8.57 0.89 6.28
CA PHE A 16 8.05 1.07 4.92
C PHE A 16 9.18 1.34 3.92
N ARG A 17 10.13 2.23 4.25
CA ARG A 17 11.27 2.52 3.38
C ARG A 17 12.12 1.28 3.11
N ALA A 18 12.47 0.54 4.16
CA ALA A 18 13.24 -0.70 4.06
C ALA A 18 12.48 -1.78 3.28
N GLY A 19 11.18 -1.95 3.53
CA GLY A 19 10.34 -2.91 2.80
C GLY A 19 10.24 -2.60 1.31
N ARG A 20 10.23 -1.31 0.93
CA ARG A 20 10.28 -0.88 -0.48
C ARG A 20 11.60 -1.28 -1.13
N TYR A 21 12.72 -1.02 -0.46
CA TYR A 21 14.04 -1.41 -0.96
C TYR A 21 14.18 -2.94 -1.06
N ASP A 22 13.69 -3.69 -0.07
CA ASP A 22 13.67 -5.15 -0.11
C ASP A 22 12.84 -5.67 -1.30
N LEU A 23 11.62 -5.17 -1.48
CA LEU A 23 10.74 -5.57 -2.59
C LEU A 23 11.37 -5.27 -3.96
N LEU A 24 11.94 -4.08 -4.13
CA LEU A 24 12.53 -3.64 -5.39
C LEU A 24 13.89 -4.30 -5.67
N GLY A 25 14.66 -4.59 -4.62
CA GLY A 25 15.95 -5.28 -4.71
C GLY A 25 15.84 -6.80 -4.85
N THR A 26 14.68 -7.39 -4.51
CA THR A 26 14.47 -8.83 -4.63
C THR A 26 14.41 -9.25 -6.11
N SER A 27 15.32 -10.14 -6.49
CA SER A 27 15.42 -10.69 -7.84
C SER A 27 14.19 -11.54 -8.20
N PHE A 28 13.91 -11.69 -9.49
CA PHE A 28 12.82 -12.56 -9.94
C PHE A 28 13.02 -14.01 -9.51
N GLU A 29 14.26 -14.52 -9.60
CA GLU A 29 14.62 -15.90 -9.26
C GLU A 29 14.33 -16.20 -7.78
N GLN A 30 14.54 -15.22 -6.90
CA GLN A 30 14.21 -15.36 -5.50
C GLN A 30 12.68 -15.43 -5.29
N PHE A 31 11.88 -14.64 -6.02
CA PHE A 31 10.42 -14.79 -6.02
C PHE A 31 9.99 -16.15 -6.56
N GLU A 32 10.50 -16.55 -7.71
CA GLU A 32 10.18 -17.83 -8.35
C GLU A 32 10.47 -19.01 -7.40
N ARG A 33 11.66 -19.05 -6.79
CA ARG A 33 12.03 -20.09 -5.83
C ARG A 33 11.05 -20.16 -4.67
N ASN A 34 10.72 -19.02 -4.08
CA ASN A 34 9.81 -18.94 -2.93
C ASN A 34 8.38 -19.34 -3.30
N ILE A 35 7.90 -18.93 -4.47
CA ILE A 35 6.57 -19.30 -4.99
C ILE A 35 6.49 -20.82 -5.19
N ARG A 36 7.47 -21.40 -5.89
CA ARG A 36 7.53 -22.86 -6.12
C ARG A 36 7.58 -23.63 -4.81
N GLN A 37 8.41 -23.19 -3.86
CA GLN A 37 8.54 -23.82 -2.55
C GLN A 37 7.24 -23.76 -1.75
N GLN A 38 6.59 -22.59 -1.66
CA GLN A 38 5.37 -22.40 -0.87
C GLN A 38 4.19 -23.18 -1.47
N LEU A 39 3.98 -23.07 -2.78
CA LEU A 39 2.92 -23.82 -3.46
C LEU A 39 3.15 -25.32 -3.39
N GLY A 40 4.39 -25.78 -3.59
CA GLY A 40 4.76 -27.18 -3.44
C GLY A 40 4.44 -27.71 -2.04
N ALA A 41 4.85 -26.98 -0.99
CA ALA A 41 4.57 -27.40 0.38
C ALA A 41 3.07 -27.46 0.71
N MET A 42 2.26 -26.54 0.15
CA MET A 42 0.82 -26.49 0.41
C MET A 42 0.01 -27.52 -0.39
N LEU A 43 0.46 -27.88 -1.60
CA LEU A 43 -0.34 -28.63 -2.56
C LEU A 43 0.23 -30.03 -2.89
N ALA A 44 1.39 -30.41 -2.33
CA ALA A 44 2.05 -31.67 -2.62
C ALA A 44 1.17 -32.91 -2.36
N GLU A 45 0.35 -32.91 -1.31
CA GLU A 45 -0.55 -34.04 -0.99
C GLU A 45 -1.58 -34.28 -2.11
N GLY A 46 -1.93 -33.23 -2.86
CA GLY A 46 -2.80 -33.31 -4.04
C GLY A 46 -2.08 -33.71 -5.32
N GLY A 47 -0.80 -34.07 -5.27
CA GLY A 47 0.01 -34.45 -6.43
C GLY A 47 0.56 -33.28 -7.25
N PHE A 48 0.49 -32.04 -6.75
CA PHE A 48 1.04 -30.88 -7.42
C PHE A 48 2.57 -30.93 -7.47
N ASP A 49 3.14 -30.86 -8.68
CA ASP A 49 4.57 -30.68 -8.90
C ASP A 49 4.84 -29.26 -9.43
N PRO A 50 5.40 -28.36 -8.60
CA PRO A 50 5.70 -26.99 -9.02
C PRO A 50 6.58 -26.91 -10.27
N ALA A 51 7.44 -27.90 -10.52
CA ALA A 51 8.34 -27.93 -11.68
C ALA A 51 7.59 -28.17 -13.00
N LEU A 52 6.51 -28.96 -12.97
CA LEU A 52 5.74 -29.37 -14.14
C LEU A 52 4.46 -28.57 -14.32
N ASP A 53 3.80 -28.20 -13.22
CA ASP A 53 2.44 -27.68 -13.23
C ASP A 53 2.38 -26.15 -13.35
N ILE A 54 3.42 -25.43 -12.93
CA ILE A 54 3.49 -23.98 -13.09
C ILE A 54 3.87 -23.62 -14.52
N LYS A 55 2.91 -23.08 -15.28
CA LYS A 55 3.12 -22.64 -16.67
C LYS A 55 3.90 -21.33 -16.79
N ALA A 56 3.65 -20.38 -15.89
CA ALA A 56 4.31 -19.08 -15.89
C ALA A 56 4.21 -18.43 -14.51
N ILE A 57 5.15 -17.54 -14.22
CA ILE A 57 5.14 -16.69 -13.03
C ILE A 57 5.34 -15.24 -13.50
N THR A 58 4.42 -14.37 -13.10
CA THR A 58 4.53 -12.92 -13.29
C THR A 58 4.61 -12.27 -11.91
N VAL A 59 5.59 -11.40 -11.72
CA VAL A 59 5.77 -10.66 -10.47
C VAL A 59 5.48 -9.18 -10.70
N ASN A 60 4.51 -8.65 -9.97
CA ASN A 60 4.25 -7.22 -9.93
C ASN A 60 4.76 -6.64 -8.60
N ARG A 61 5.55 -5.56 -8.67
CA ARG A 61 6.20 -4.94 -7.51
C ARG A 61 5.58 -3.58 -7.24
N TRP A 62 4.72 -3.49 -6.22
CA TRP A 62 4.08 -2.24 -5.79
C TRP A 62 4.67 -1.72 -4.48
N PRO A 63 5.80 -0.98 -4.51
CA PRO A 63 6.42 -0.40 -3.31
C PRO A 63 5.54 0.65 -2.61
N HIS A 64 4.59 1.22 -3.33
CA HIS A 64 3.63 2.21 -2.84
C HIS A 64 2.19 1.74 -3.05
N GLY A 65 1.93 0.43 -2.91
CA GLY A 65 0.66 -0.19 -3.26
C GLY A 65 -0.52 0.15 -2.36
N TYR A 66 -0.28 0.67 -1.15
CA TYR A 66 -1.33 0.98 -0.18
C TYR A 66 -1.13 2.35 0.44
N ALA A 67 -2.17 3.17 0.38
CA ALA A 67 -2.30 4.38 1.18
C ALA A 67 -2.60 4.00 2.63
N VAL A 68 -1.96 4.70 3.56
CA VAL A 68 -2.05 4.47 5.01
C VAL A 68 -2.05 5.79 5.75
N GLY A 69 -2.66 5.81 6.94
CA GLY A 69 -2.47 6.90 7.88
C GLY A 69 -1.07 6.84 8.47
N TYR A 70 -0.39 7.98 8.54
CA TYR A 70 0.88 8.17 9.24
C TYR A 70 0.83 9.38 10.16
N ASP A 71 1.14 9.19 11.45
CA ASP A 71 1.38 10.26 12.41
C ASP A 71 2.89 10.46 12.52
N ALA A 72 3.39 11.57 11.97
CA ALA A 72 4.81 11.87 11.97
C ALA A 72 5.38 12.20 13.36
N GLU A 73 4.54 12.61 14.31
CA GLU A 73 5.01 12.96 15.66
C GLU A 73 5.29 11.71 16.50
N SER A 74 4.38 10.74 16.44
CA SER A 74 4.51 9.46 17.15
C SER A 74 5.26 8.39 16.33
N ASP A 75 5.50 8.66 15.05
CA ASP A 75 6.00 7.71 14.06
C ASP A 75 5.15 6.42 14.02
N GLU A 76 3.83 6.58 14.13
CA GLU A 76 2.87 5.48 14.07
C GLU A 76 2.17 5.42 12.70
N MET A 77 1.93 4.21 12.22
CA MET A 77 1.17 3.93 11.01
C MET A 77 -0.12 3.22 11.37
N GLN A 78 -1.23 3.62 10.77
CA GLN A 78 -2.50 2.91 10.90
C GLN A 78 -3.14 2.62 9.55
N TRP A 79 -3.63 1.39 9.41
CA TRP A 79 -4.40 0.95 8.24
C TRP A 79 -5.81 1.54 8.21
N PHE A 80 -6.30 1.98 9.37
CA PHE A 80 -7.62 2.60 9.54
C PHE A 80 -7.44 3.97 10.20
N SER A 81 -8.24 4.94 9.78
CA SER A 81 -8.05 6.37 10.10
C SER A 81 -8.61 6.82 11.45
N GLU A 82 -8.93 5.90 12.38
CA GLU A 82 -9.69 6.19 13.60
C GLU A 82 -8.91 5.69 14.82
N PRO A 83 -8.04 6.53 15.41
CA PRO A 83 -8.56 7.55 16.34
C PRO A 83 -7.77 8.88 16.37
N TRP A 84 -7.06 9.25 15.31
CA TRP A 84 -6.24 10.47 15.38
C TRP A 84 -7.07 11.76 15.31
N PRO A 85 -6.67 12.81 16.07
CA PRO A 85 -7.24 14.14 15.89
C PRO A 85 -6.84 14.70 14.52
N ASP A 86 -7.65 15.59 13.97
CA ASP A 86 -7.51 16.06 12.58
C ASP A 86 -6.17 16.77 12.32
N GLU A 87 -5.58 17.40 13.33
CA GLU A 87 -4.27 18.06 13.27
C GLU A 87 -3.14 17.08 12.93
N LYS A 88 -3.28 15.81 13.32
CA LYS A 88 -2.31 14.75 13.05
C LYS A 88 -2.52 14.07 11.69
N LYS A 89 -3.66 14.31 11.06
CA LYS A 89 -4.01 13.68 9.77
C LYS A 89 -3.38 14.45 8.61
N ALA A 90 -2.14 14.13 8.28
CA ALA A 90 -1.39 14.81 7.21
C ALA A 90 -2.13 14.86 5.86
N TRP A 91 -2.94 13.84 5.54
CA TRP A 91 -3.76 13.81 4.33
C TRP A 91 -4.86 14.88 4.29
N LEU A 92 -5.38 15.32 5.44
CA LEU A 92 -6.34 16.43 5.50
C LEU A 92 -5.70 17.74 5.06
N MET A 93 -4.42 17.95 5.40
CA MET A 93 -3.65 19.09 4.91
C MET A 93 -3.31 18.91 3.43
N GLY A 94 -2.82 17.74 3.03
CA GLY A 94 -2.40 17.45 1.66
C GLY A 94 -3.53 17.50 0.63
N ARG A 95 -4.78 17.24 1.04
CA ARG A 95 -5.93 17.25 0.13
C ARG A 95 -6.60 18.62 -0.05
N LYS A 96 -6.14 19.66 0.64
CA LYS A 96 -6.72 21.01 0.54
C LYS A 96 -6.57 21.55 -0.89
N GLN A 97 -7.65 22.07 -1.44
CA GLN A 97 -7.66 22.73 -2.75
C GLN A 97 -6.79 23.99 -2.77
N PHE A 98 -6.06 24.19 -3.87
CA PHE A 98 -5.29 25.41 -4.14
C PHE A 98 -5.81 26.09 -5.41
N GLY A 99 -6.53 27.21 -5.25
CA GLY A 99 -7.18 27.89 -6.38
C GLY A 99 -8.15 26.96 -7.11
N ARG A 100 -7.89 26.70 -8.41
CA ARG A 100 -8.68 25.77 -9.24
C ARG A 100 -8.16 24.32 -9.25
N ILE A 101 -7.18 24.01 -8.39
CA ILE A 101 -6.55 22.68 -8.31
C ILE A 101 -7.06 21.97 -7.06
N ALA A 102 -7.69 20.81 -7.23
CA ALA A 102 -8.09 19.93 -6.13
C ALA A 102 -7.35 18.58 -6.23
N PHE A 103 -7.13 17.94 -5.09
CA PHE A 103 -6.38 16.69 -4.99
C PHE A 103 -7.32 15.54 -4.61
N ALA A 104 -7.26 14.44 -5.35
CA ALA A 104 -8.11 13.26 -5.15
C ALA A 104 -7.35 11.97 -5.46
N ASN A 105 -7.49 10.99 -4.57
CA ASN A 105 -7.05 9.59 -4.66
C ASN A 105 -7.31 8.90 -3.30
N SER A 106 -6.88 7.65 -3.16
CA SER A 106 -6.81 6.91 -1.88
C SER A 106 -6.03 7.65 -0.78
N ASP A 107 -4.91 8.28 -1.12
CA ASP A 107 -4.02 8.97 -0.19
C ASP A 107 -4.68 10.19 0.45
N ALA A 108 -5.54 10.90 -0.29
CA ALA A 108 -6.38 11.98 0.22
C ALA A 108 -7.42 11.51 1.25
N GLY A 109 -7.65 10.20 1.35
CA GLY A 109 -8.47 9.55 2.39
C GLY A 109 -7.65 8.73 3.39
N ALA A 110 -6.32 8.64 3.22
CA ALA A 110 -5.44 7.72 3.95
C ALA A 110 -5.97 6.28 4.01
N SER A 111 -6.57 5.81 2.92
CA SER A 111 -7.16 4.47 2.84
C SER A 111 -6.81 3.80 1.53
N ALA A 112 -6.29 2.58 1.64
CA ALA A 112 -5.97 1.67 0.55
C ALA A 112 -7.16 1.26 -0.34
N MET A 113 -8.38 1.64 0.06
CA MET A 113 -9.61 1.09 -0.50
C MET A 113 -10.09 1.86 -1.73
N THR A 114 -10.62 1.13 -2.71
CA THR A 114 -11.13 1.70 -3.98
C THR A 114 -12.25 2.70 -3.74
N GLU A 115 -13.16 2.41 -2.82
CA GLU A 115 -14.26 3.30 -2.45
C GLU A 115 -13.75 4.64 -1.94
N SER A 116 -12.65 4.66 -1.17
CA SER A 116 -12.05 5.91 -0.69
C SER A 116 -11.55 6.76 -1.86
N ALA A 117 -10.89 6.16 -2.85
CA ALA A 117 -10.45 6.88 -4.04
C ALA A 117 -11.63 7.52 -4.80
N ILE A 118 -12.75 6.79 -4.93
CA ILE A 118 -13.99 7.29 -5.56
C ILE A 118 -14.59 8.44 -4.75
N GLU A 119 -14.71 8.30 -3.43
CA GLU A 119 -15.23 9.33 -2.53
C GLU A 119 -14.38 10.60 -2.57
N GLN A 120 -13.06 10.48 -2.57
CA GLN A 120 -12.15 11.63 -2.68
C GLN A 120 -12.25 12.30 -4.05
N GLY A 121 -12.49 11.53 -5.12
CA GLY A 121 -12.79 12.07 -6.46
C GLY A 121 -14.09 12.87 -6.47
N TYR A 122 -15.15 12.34 -5.85
CA TYR A 122 -16.42 13.04 -5.70
C TYR A 122 -16.26 14.34 -4.88
N ARG A 123 -15.60 14.28 -3.72
CA ARG A 123 -15.29 15.45 -2.89
C ARG A 123 -14.57 16.53 -3.69
N ALA A 124 -13.45 16.20 -4.33
CA ALA A 124 -12.63 17.17 -5.05
C ALA A 124 -13.42 17.84 -6.19
N THR A 125 -14.28 17.07 -6.88
CA THR A 125 -15.17 17.62 -7.91
C THR A 125 -16.16 18.64 -7.32
N ARG A 126 -16.74 18.34 -6.14
CA ARG A 126 -17.64 19.27 -5.44
C ARG A 126 -16.92 20.54 -4.98
N GLU A 127 -15.69 20.44 -4.48
CA GLU A 127 -14.86 21.59 -4.08
C GLU A 127 -14.57 22.56 -5.23
N ILE A 128 -14.30 22.03 -6.42
CA ILE A 128 -14.08 22.85 -7.61
C ILE A 128 -15.36 23.58 -8.03
N LEU A 129 -16.51 22.91 -7.95
CA LEU A 129 -17.79 23.46 -8.40
C LEU A 129 -18.40 24.45 -7.39
N SER A 130 -18.10 24.32 -6.09
CA SER A 130 -18.65 25.21 -5.07
C SER A 130 -17.94 26.57 -4.96
N LYS A 131 -16.77 26.72 -5.57
CA LYS A 131 -15.97 27.96 -5.59
C LYS A 131 -15.95 28.67 -6.95
N GLN A 132 -16.90 28.36 -7.83
CA GLN A 132 -17.20 29.16 -9.03
C GLN A 132 -18.22 30.24 -8.69
#